data_AF-A0A975GTV4-F1
#
_entry.id   AF-A0A975GTV4-F1
#
_cell.length_a   1.000
_cell.length_b   1.000
_cell.length_c   1.000
_cell.angle_alpha   90.00
_cell.angle_beta   90.00
_cell.angle_gamma   90.00
#
_symmetry.space_group_name_H-M   'P 1'
#
loop_
_entity.id
_entity.type
_entity.pdbx_description
1 polymer ?
#
loop_
_entity_poly.entity_id
_entity_poly.type
_entity_poly.pdbx_seq_one_letter_code
_entity_poly.pdbx_strand_id
1 'polypeptide(L)'
;MEKDRPKVLVIHGPNLNMLGKREPEIYGHTTLDEINASLKNLGRTLNIDVETFQSNHEGVIVEKIQKAMGTCNGIVINPAAYTHTSVAIRDALLLLDVPIIEIHLSNIYKREPFRHKSMIADIATAQISGFGVQGYTMALEGAEKIISGKRASG
;
A
#
# COMPACT_ATOMS: atom_id res chain seq x y z
N MET A 1 -24.90 -4.96 16.81
CA MET A 1 -24.32 -3.73 16.23
C MET A 1 -22.96 -4.09 15.66
N GLU A 2 -22.80 -4.03 14.35
CA GLU A 2 -21.50 -4.24 13.71
C GLU A 2 -20.61 -3.07 14.13
N LYS A 3 -19.52 -3.34 14.85
CA LYS A 3 -18.54 -2.31 15.24
C LYS A 3 -18.04 -1.65 13.95
N ASP A 4 -17.98 -0.32 13.94
CA ASP A 4 -17.40 0.44 12.84
C ASP A 4 -15.91 0.08 12.71
N ARG A 5 -15.60 -0.82 11.76
CA ARG A 5 -14.26 -1.36 11.55
C ARG A 5 -13.41 -0.29 10.88
N PRO A 6 -12.18 0.00 11.38
CA PRO A 6 -11.30 0.89 10.65
C PRO A 6 -11.07 0.38 9.24
N LYS A 7 -11.08 1.29 8.27
CA LYS A 7 -10.89 0.95 6.86
C LYS A 7 -9.47 1.26 6.42
N VAL A 8 -8.80 0.28 5.80
CA VAL A 8 -7.49 0.44 5.17
C VAL A 8 -7.64 0.28 3.66
N LEU A 9 -7.16 1.26 2.91
CA LEU A 9 -7.09 1.20 1.45
C LEU A 9 -5.69 0.74 1.03
N VAL A 10 -5.64 -0.37 0.30
CA VAL A 10 -4.44 -0.93 -0.31
C VAL A 10 -4.39 -0.54 -1.78
N ILE A 11 -3.36 0.20 -2.18
CA ILE A 11 -3.19 0.72 -3.54
C ILE A 11 -2.00 0.03 -4.21
N HIS A 12 -2.23 -0.49 -5.41
CA HIS A 12 -1.23 -1.12 -6.26
C HIS A 12 -1.00 -0.27 -7.51
N GLY A 13 0.25 0.16 -7.70
CA GLY A 13 0.69 0.94 -8.83
C GLY A 13 0.84 0.14 -10.12
N PRO A 14 1.59 0.70 -11.10
CA PRO A 14 1.67 0.16 -12.44
C PRO A 14 2.35 -1.20 -12.48
N ASN A 15 1.90 -2.03 -13.42
CA ASN A 15 2.39 -3.37 -13.75
C ASN A 15 2.17 -4.44 -12.66
N LEU A 16 1.68 -4.10 -11.46
CA LEU A 16 1.42 -5.11 -10.42
C LEU A 16 0.29 -6.06 -10.80
N ASN A 17 -0.62 -5.67 -11.70
CA ASN A 17 -1.62 -6.56 -12.30
C ASN A 17 -1.00 -7.69 -13.15
N MET A 18 0.30 -7.62 -13.46
CA MET A 18 1.02 -8.65 -14.23
C MET A 18 1.76 -9.67 -13.34
N LEU A 19 1.65 -9.57 -12.01
CA LEU A 19 2.20 -10.56 -11.08
C LEU A 19 1.67 -11.97 -11.39
N GLY A 20 2.54 -12.98 -11.23
CA GLY A 20 2.28 -14.36 -11.61
C GLY A 20 2.35 -14.66 -13.11
N LYS A 21 2.41 -13.64 -13.99
CA LYS A 21 2.54 -13.81 -15.45
C LYS A 21 3.91 -13.45 -16.00
N ARG A 22 4.70 -12.64 -15.28
CA ARG A 22 6.00 -12.12 -15.72
C ARG A 22 7.07 -12.33 -14.66
N GLU A 23 8.25 -12.80 -15.07
CA GLU A 23 9.46 -12.94 -14.23
C GLU A 23 9.22 -13.63 -12.87
N PRO A 24 8.64 -14.86 -12.85
CA PRO A 24 8.28 -15.56 -11.61
C PRO A 24 9.48 -15.84 -10.69
N GLU A 25 10.70 -15.89 -11.23
CA GLU A 25 11.93 -16.04 -10.44
C GLU A 25 12.23 -14.82 -9.55
N ILE A 26 11.75 -13.64 -9.92
CA ILE A 26 11.99 -12.38 -9.19
C ILE A 26 10.82 -12.06 -8.24
N TYR A 27 9.58 -12.29 -8.68
CA TYR A 27 8.38 -11.86 -7.96
C TYR A 27 7.54 -13.01 -7.38
N GLY A 28 7.92 -14.26 -7.65
CA GLY A 28 7.15 -15.45 -7.31
C GLY A 28 6.00 -15.72 -8.28
N HIS A 29 5.31 -16.83 -8.06
CA HIS A 29 4.12 -17.24 -8.84
C HIS A 29 2.82 -16.60 -8.34
N THR A 30 2.86 -15.89 -7.21
CA THR A 30 1.67 -15.30 -6.59
C THR A 30 1.11 -14.18 -7.47
N THR A 31 -0.17 -14.27 -7.78
CA THR A 31 -0.91 -13.27 -8.54
C THR A 31 -1.38 -12.13 -7.64
N LEU A 32 -1.71 -10.97 -8.24
CA LEU A 32 -2.26 -9.85 -7.48
C LEU A 32 -3.62 -10.20 -6.83
N ASP A 33 -4.43 -11.04 -7.48
CA ASP A 33 -5.72 -11.47 -6.94
C ASP A 33 -5.57 -12.34 -5.69
N GLU A 34 -4.58 -13.24 -5.66
CA GLU A 34 -4.24 -14.02 -4.47
C GLU A 34 -3.75 -13.12 -3.33
N ILE A 35 -2.93 -12.10 -3.64
CA ILE A 35 -2.50 -11.09 -2.65
C ILE A 35 -3.71 -10.35 -2.09
N ASN A 36 -4.61 -9.87 -2.96
CA ASN A 36 -5.82 -9.15 -2.54
C ASN A 36 -6.74 -10.02 -1.67
N ALA A 37 -6.93 -11.29 -2.02
CA ALA A 37 -7.72 -12.23 -1.24
C ALA A 37 -7.09 -12.47 0.15
N SER A 38 -5.76 -12.68 0.19
CA SER A 38 -5.01 -12.83 1.44
C SER A 38 -5.15 -11.59 2.33
N LEU A 39 -5.01 -10.39 1.79
CA LEU A 39 -5.13 -9.14 2.55
C LEU A 39 -6.53 -8.94 3.12
N LYS A 40 -7.58 -9.26 2.36
CA LYS A 40 -8.96 -9.20 2.86
C LYS A 40 -9.18 -10.22 3.98
N ASN A 41 -8.62 -11.43 3.87
CA ASN A 41 -8.70 -12.44 4.92
C ASN A 41 -7.98 -11.98 6.19
N LEU A 42 -6.75 -11.46 6.06
CA LEU A 42 -5.98 -10.89 7.16
C LEU A 42 -6.71 -9.73 7.82
N GLY A 43 -7.31 -8.84 7.03
CA GLY A 43 -8.11 -7.73 7.54
C GLY A 43 -9.26 -8.17 8.45
N ARG A 44 -9.97 -9.23 8.06
CA ARG A 44 -11.03 -9.81 8.92
C ARG A 44 -10.49 -10.29 10.26
N THR A 45 -9.33 -10.95 10.26
CA THR A 45 -8.65 -11.41 11.49
C THR A 45 -8.21 -10.24 12.37
N LEU A 46 -7.76 -9.15 11.75
CA LEU A 46 -7.34 -7.91 12.41
C LEU A 46 -8.51 -6.96 12.75
N ASN A 47 -9.75 -7.34 12.43
CA ASN A 47 -10.96 -6.51 12.60
C ASN A 47 -10.88 -5.14 11.89
N ILE A 48 -10.25 -5.09 10.71
CA ILE A 48 -10.21 -3.94 9.80
C ILE A 48 -10.91 -4.29 8.49
N ASP A 49 -11.56 -3.30 7.87
CA ASP A 49 -12.06 -3.42 6.50
C ASP A 49 -10.94 -3.11 5.51
N VAL A 50 -10.77 -3.96 4.51
CA VAL A 50 -9.68 -3.84 3.53
C VAL A 50 -10.25 -3.65 2.13
N GLU A 51 -10.02 -2.46 1.59
CA GLU A 51 -10.29 -2.16 0.20
C GLU A 51 -9.01 -2.27 -0.62
N THR A 52 -9.06 -2.94 -1.77
CA THR A 52 -7.91 -3.09 -2.66
C THR A 52 -8.18 -2.38 -3.98
N PHE A 53 -7.20 -1.65 -4.49
CA PHE A 53 -7.28 -0.91 -5.76
C PHE A 53 -5.99 -1.06 -6.56
N GLN A 54 -6.09 -1.23 -7.87
CA GLN A 54 -4.94 -1.26 -8.77
C GLN A 54 -5.19 -0.34 -9.95
N SER A 55 -4.15 0.39 -10.38
CA SER A 55 -4.18 1.09 -11.66
C SER A 55 -2.79 1.27 -12.26
N ASN A 56 -2.72 1.27 -13.59
CA ASN A 56 -1.52 1.64 -14.34
C ASN A 56 -1.43 3.15 -14.61
N HIS A 57 -2.50 3.90 -14.34
CA HIS A 57 -2.59 5.33 -14.65
C HIS A 57 -2.43 6.17 -13.39
N GLU A 58 -1.43 7.06 -13.40
CA GLU A 58 -1.11 7.95 -12.27
C GLU A 58 -2.31 8.77 -11.81
N GLY A 59 -3.00 9.46 -12.72
CA GLY A 59 -4.17 10.29 -12.38
C GLY A 59 -5.31 9.49 -11.74
N VAL A 60 -5.49 8.23 -12.14
CA VAL A 60 -6.52 7.35 -11.56
C VAL A 60 -6.15 6.93 -10.12
N ILE A 61 -4.87 6.77 -9.82
CA ILE A 61 -4.40 6.55 -8.44
C ILE A 61 -4.63 7.81 -7.60
N VAL A 62 -4.29 9.00 -8.14
CA VAL A 62 -4.52 10.29 -7.49
C VAL A 62 -6.01 10.48 -7.16
N GLU A 63 -6.90 10.26 -8.12
CA GLU A 63 -8.35 10.34 -7.90
C GLU A 63 -8.83 9.35 -6.83
N LYS A 64 -8.25 8.13 -6.81
CA LYS A 64 -8.61 7.13 -5.80
C LYS A 64 -8.22 7.59 -4.41
N ILE A 65 -7.02 8.17 -4.25
CA ILE A 65 -6.53 8.73 -2.99
C ILE A 65 -7.45 9.86 -2.53
N GLN A 66 -7.81 10.79 -3.43
CA GLN A 66 -8.74 11.89 -3.11
C GLN A 66 -10.12 11.37 -2.66
N LYS A 67 -10.66 10.36 -3.34
CA LYS A 67 -11.94 9.71 -2.96
C LYS A 67 -11.87 9.00 -1.60
N ALA A 68 -10.67 8.66 -1.12
CA ALA A 68 -10.47 8.02 0.17
C ALA A 68 -10.42 9.01 1.36
N MET A 69 -10.39 10.32 1.07
CA MET A 69 -10.39 11.37 2.09
C MET A 69 -11.64 11.27 2.97
N GLY A 70 -11.44 11.24 4.29
CA GLY A 70 -12.52 11.10 5.27
C GLY A 70 -13.22 9.74 5.30
N THR A 71 -12.85 8.79 4.42
CA THR A 71 -13.50 7.46 4.34
C THR A 71 -12.57 6.31 4.68
N CYS A 72 -11.27 6.54 4.82
CA CYS A 72 -10.30 5.54 5.28
C CYS A 72 -9.58 6.01 6.56
N ASN A 73 -8.99 5.04 7.26
CA ASN A 73 -8.20 5.25 8.47
C ASN A 73 -6.72 4.93 8.27
N GLY A 74 -6.31 4.40 7.10
CA GLY A 74 -4.93 4.14 6.75
C GLY A 74 -4.77 3.76 5.28
N ILE A 75 -3.56 3.97 4.76
CA ILE A 75 -3.14 3.62 3.40
C ILE A 75 -1.98 2.63 3.46
N VAL A 76 -2.07 1.55 2.69
CA VAL A 76 -0.91 0.75 2.29
C VAL A 76 -0.75 0.95 0.78
N ILE A 77 0.42 1.39 0.32
CA ILE A 77 0.64 1.66 -1.10
C ILE A 77 1.90 0.97 -1.60
N ASN A 78 1.75 0.18 -2.65
CA ASN A 78 2.86 -0.22 -3.51
C ASN A 78 2.82 0.64 -4.78
N PRO A 79 3.50 1.78 -4.81
CA PRO A 79 3.50 2.69 -5.97
C PRO A 79 4.25 2.11 -7.18
N ALA A 80 4.94 0.97 -7.03
CA ALA A 80 5.80 0.38 -8.04
C ALA A 80 6.74 1.43 -8.66
N ALA A 81 6.77 1.55 -10.00
CA ALA A 81 7.64 2.49 -10.69
C ALA A 81 7.36 3.96 -10.32
N TYR A 82 6.12 4.30 -9.97
CA TYR A 82 5.74 5.68 -9.68
C TYR A 82 6.35 6.22 -8.39
N THR A 83 6.89 5.37 -7.51
CA THR A 83 7.63 5.90 -6.35
C THR A 83 8.81 6.77 -6.78
N HIS A 84 9.42 6.48 -7.93
CA HIS A 84 10.64 7.17 -8.37
C HIS A 84 10.34 8.47 -9.14
N THR A 85 9.08 8.71 -9.54
CA THR A 85 8.75 9.75 -10.51
C THR A 85 7.55 10.61 -10.13
N SER A 86 6.60 10.08 -9.34
CA SER A 86 5.30 10.71 -9.17
C SER A 86 5.26 11.66 -7.98
N VAL A 87 5.45 12.95 -8.27
CA VAL A 87 5.10 14.03 -7.33
C VAL A 87 3.58 14.13 -7.17
N ALA A 88 2.80 13.81 -8.21
CA ALA A 88 1.34 13.89 -8.14
C ALA A 88 0.73 12.92 -7.12
N ILE A 89 1.18 11.66 -7.07
CA ILE A 89 0.74 10.68 -6.06
C ILE A 89 1.19 11.10 -4.67
N ARG A 90 2.44 11.59 -4.53
CA ARG A 90 2.96 12.13 -3.27
C ARG A 90 2.05 13.24 -2.72
N ASP A 91 1.75 14.23 -3.54
CA ASP A 91 0.96 15.38 -3.10
C ASP A 91 -0.50 15.00 -2.82
N ALA A 92 -1.06 14.02 -3.54
CA ALA A 92 -2.37 13.46 -3.21
C ALA A 92 -2.39 12.75 -1.84
N LEU A 93 -1.33 12.00 -1.51
CA LEU A 93 -1.20 11.33 -0.21
C LEU A 93 -1.09 12.34 0.95
N LEU A 94 -0.40 13.46 0.75
CA LEU A 94 -0.27 14.53 1.75
C LEU A 94 -1.59 15.19 2.14
N LEU A 95 -2.64 15.04 1.32
CA LEU A 95 -3.98 15.53 1.66
C LEU A 95 -4.69 14.68 2.73
N LEU A 96 -4.19 13.47 3.01
CA LEU A 96 -4.78 12.56 3.98
C LEU A 96 -4.11 12.70 5.35
N ASP A 97 -4.90 12.78 6.42
CA ASP A 97 -4.43 12.72 7.81
C ASP A 97 -4.56 11.30 8.39
N VAL A 98 -3.94 10.33 7.71
CA VAL A 98 -3.95 8.91 8.09
C VAL A 98 -2.56 8.30 7.93
N PRO A 99 -2.20 7.24 8.67
CA PRO A 99 -0.94 6.54 8.44
C PRO A 99 -0.83 6.02 7.00
N ILE A 100 0.34 6.25 6.39
CA ILE A 100 0.68 5.81 5.03
C ILE A 100 1.87 4.86 5.14
N ILE A 101 1.71 3.63 4.68
CA ILE A 101 2.79 2.64 4.64
C ILE A 101 3.13 2.36 3.18
N GLU A 102 4.33 2.78 2.76
CA GLU A 102 4.86 2.46 1.44
C GLU A 102 5.49 1.07 1.46
N ILE A 103 5.18 0.24 0.46
CA ILE A 103 5.74 -1.11 0.36
C ILE A 103 6.30 -1.40 -1.04
N HIS A 104 7.36 -2.19 -1.08
CA HIS A 104 7.99 -2.70 -2.29
C HIS A 104 8.28 -4.19 -2.16
N LEU A 105 7.84 -4.97 -3.14
CA LEU A 105 8.09 -6.42 -3.18
C LEU A 105 9.61 -6.70 -3.22
N SER A 106 10.33 -6.06 -4.14
CA SER A 106 11.78 -6.15 -4.25
C SER A 106 12.48 -5.13 -3.36
N ASN A 107 13.74 -5.40 -3.00
CA ASN A 107 14.59 -4.40 -2.36
C ASN A 107 15.02 -3.36 -3.40
N ILE A 108 14.44 -2.16 -3.35
CA ILE A 108 14.72 -1.11 -4.33
C ILE A 108 16.15 -0.57 -4.23
N TYR A 109 16.80 -0.70 -3.07
CA TYR A 109 18.18 -0.25 -2.81
C TYR A 109 19.26 -1.24 -3.29
N LYS A 110 18.86 -2.42 -3.77
CA LYS A 110 19.76 -3.38 -4.44
C LYS A 110 19.68 -3.28 -5.97
N ARG A 111 18.92 -2.32 -6.49
CA ARG A 111 18.64 -2.17 -7.91
C ARG A 111 19.40 -0.99 -8.50
N GLU A 112 18.99 -0.54 -9.68
CA GLU A 112 19.64 0.57 -10.36
C GLU A 112 19.56 1.85 -9.52
N PRO A 113 20.55 2.76 -9.57
CA PRO A 113 20.60 3.95 -8.71
C PRO A 113 19.34 4.84 -8.77
N PHE A 114 18.68 4.91 -9.92
CA PHE A 114 17.44 5.69 -10.06
C PHE A 114 16.28 5.13 -9.22
N ARG A 115 16.36 3.88 -8.77
CA ARG A 115 15.37 3.26 -7.89
C ARG A 115 15.61 3.51 -6.40
N HIS A 116 16.73 4.11 -6.04
CA HIS A 116 17.05 4.37 -4.64
C HIS A 116 16.26 5.58 -4.10
N LYS A 117 15.74 6.43 -4.99
CA LYS A 117 14.95 7.59 -4.61
C LYS A 117 13.46 7.26 -4.70
N SER A 118 12.76 7.42 -3.58
CA SER A 118 11.30 7.45 -3.50
C SER A 118 10.84 8.90 -3.27
N MET A 119 9.77 9.30 -3.96
CA MET A 119 9.04 10.56 -3.76
C MET A 119 8.04 10.45 -2.59
N ILE A 120 7.78 9.24 -2.09
CA ILE A 120 6.77 8.95 -1.07
C ILE A 120 7.41 8.67 0.29
N ALA A 121 8.64 8.17 0.33
CA ALA A 121 9.29 7.67 1.54
C ALA A 121 9.44 8.72 2.64
N ASP A 122 9.65 9.99 2.28
CA ASP A 122 9.79 11.09 3.23
C ASP A 122 8.47 11.48 3.92
N ILE A 123 7.33 11.20 3.29
CA ILE A 123 5.99 11.49 3.82
C ILE A 123 5.30 10.25 4.40
N ALA A 124 5.81 9.06 4.11
CA ALA A 124 5.26 7.81 4.61
C ALA A 124 5.53 7.64 6.12
N THR A 125 4.56 7.08 6.83
CA THR A 125 4.73 6.68 8.24
C THR A 125 5.77 5.58 8.39
N ALA A 126 5.82 4.66 7.41
CA ALA A 126 6.83 3.63 7.34
C ALA A 126 7.04 3.20 5.88
N GLN A 127 8.23 2.68 5.57
CA GLN A 127 8.54 2.03 4.30
C GLN A 127 9.03 0.60 4.53
N ILE A 128 8.50 -0.35 3.76
CA ILE A 128 8.92 -1.75 3.76
C ILE A 128 9.43 -2.12 2.36
N SER A 129 10.65 -2.66 2.24
CA SER A 129 11.23 -3.00 0.94
C SER A 129 11.94 -4.35 0.98
N GLY A 130 11.64 -5.23 0.03
CA GLY A 130 12.38 -6.47 -0.20
C GLY A 130 11.90 -7.71 0.55
N PHE A 131 10.72 -7.64 1.18
CA PHE A 131 10.11 -8.80 1.86
C PHE A 131 9.14 -9.59 0.97
N GLY A 132 9.09 -9.28 -0.33
CA GLY A 132 8.12 -9.88 -1.24
C GLY A 132 6.68 -9.65 -0.76
N VAL A 133 5.82 -10.66 -0.96
CA VAL A 133 4.40 -10.60 -0.59
C VAL A 133 4.22 -10.40 0.92
N GLN A 134 5.13 -10.92 1.75
CA GLN A 134 5.06 -10.76 3.21
C GLN A 134 5.11 -9.29 3.65
N GLY A 135 5.69 -8.41 2.83
CA GLY A 135 5.66 -6.96 3.08
C GLY A 135 4.26 -6.38 3.19
N TYR A 136 3.26 -6.93 2.47
CA TYR A 136 1.87 -6.52 2.62
C TYR A 136 1.28 -6.92 3.97
N THR A 137 1.58 -8.13 4.46
CA THR A 137 1.15 -8.60 5.78
C THR A 137 1.72 -7.69 6.88
N MET A 138 3.04 -7.45 6.83
CA MET A 138 3.72 -6.56 7.79
C MET A 138 3.14 -5.15 7.77
N ALA A 139 2.85 -4.61 6.59
CA ALA A 139 2.25 -3.30 6.44
C ALA A 139 0.84 -3.25 7.03
N LEU A 140 0.00 -4.24 6.76
CA LEU A 140 -1.37 -4.24 7.24
C LEU A 140 -1.46 -4.37 8.77
N GLU A 141 -0.62 -5.22 9.37
CA GLU A 141 -0.48 -5.34 10.82
C GLU A 141 0.08 -4.04 11.45
N GLY A 142 1.08 -3.42 10.80
CA GLY A 142 1.62 -2.14 11.24
C GLY A 142 0.58 -1.03 11.21
N ALA A 143 -0.21 -0.95 10.13
CA ALA A 143 -1.30 0.02 9.99
C ALA A 143 -2.35 -0.18 11.08
N GLU A 144 -2.79 -1.41 11.33
CA GLU A 144 -3.74 -1.73 12.40
C GLU A 144 -3.24 -1.22 13.75
N LYS A 145 -2.00 -1.54 14.13
CA LYS A 145 -1.43 -1.11 15.41
C LYS A 145 -1.40 0.40 15.57
N ILE A 146 -1.03 1.12 14.51
CA ILE A 146 -0.98 2.59 14.52
C ILE A 146 -2.40 3.18 14.66
N ILE A 147 -3.36 2.64 13.91
CA ILE A 147 -4.77 3.09 13.94
C ILE A 147 -5.39 2.84 15.32
N SER A 148 -5.22 1.63 15.85
CA SER A 148 -5.72 1.24 17.18
C SER A 148 -5.05 2.05 18.29
N GLY A 149 -3.75 2.32 18.19
CA GLY A 149 -3.02 3.19 19.12
C GLY A 149 -3.57 4.62 19.16
N LYS A 150 -3.84 5.24 18.00
CA LYS A 150 -4.44 6.58 17.92
C LYS A 150 -5.85 6.64 18.52
N ARG A 151 -6.65 5.58 18.35
CA ARG A 151 -8.01 5.48 18.92
C ARG A 151 -8.02 5.32 20.44
N ALA A 152 -6.95 4.77 21.03
CA ALA A 152 -6.85 4.59 22.47
C ALA A 152 -6.38 5.87 23.20
N SER A 153 -5.77 6.82 22.49
CA SER A 153 -5.22 8.06 23.06
C SER A 153 -6.07 9.32 22.82
N GLY A 154 -7.23 9.19 22.15
CA GLY A 154 -8.21 10.27 21.94
C GLY A 154 -9.51 9.98 22.67
#